data_AF-N9V3N5-F1
#
_entry.id   AF-N9V3N5-F1
#
_cell.length_a   1.000
_cell.length_b   1.000
_cell.length_c   1.000
_cell.angle_alpha   90.00
_cell.angle_beta   90.00
_cell.angle_gamma   90.00
#
_symmetry.space_group_name_H-M   'P 1'
#
loop_
_entity.id
_entity.type
_entity.pdbx_description
1 polymer ?
#
loop_
_entity_poly.entity_id
_entity_poly.type
_entity_poly.pdbx_seq_one_letter_code
_entity_poly.pdbx_strand_id
1 'polypeptide(L)'
;MKKPRFIVPIISSIFFPLLAVSCVNFGAQNQTKNPQKNDNQNPNKKTDPSAPKPPAKNPGTQKPPTTTEPGITTPPTQTNPTPQPPTTNNPGNANSPKPIDNQAWEQLKKDIWQPEYVEGKTHFVRVPYYVKLHLNNTGKTIGLWANHLDSPDNKKGSEPYPSQSLKSKYSSINSQGAQEVSEFLALKEVMLTPTNDDFIIYGGDTNIKNKNYFLIKEILNNTNIESILSIKENLANKTKYNETFLTSLGTKGNYSHQYDKMMFINNDKNSFNPTIVENNHKPFKINIFRTFDHIISKQELNFSYNAKSKPDYSMIRSKISDHAPVLTDIENNFNISTSSVGDKLKTNQNLGKNKNTIRIGHWNILNYSGNDDNQDSIAKTKAITETIKKAGFDAIALTEINDGAGESAAKTLKKYLPNHYEIAVQEAKYTKINDYYINSKRFGKLQQEQVIVVYNKNVFSYYGQNLSWNKPIKYWTE
;
A
#
# COMPACT_ATOMS: atom_id res chain seq x y z
N MET A 1 -53.50 -30.07 48.64
CA MET A 1 -52.36 -29.37 48.00
C MET A 1 -52.63 -29.29 46.51
N LYS A 2 -52.93 -28.09 45.99
CA LYS A 2 -53.40 -27.86 44.60
C LYS A 2 -52.22 -27.45 43.72
N LYS A 3 -52.08 -28.10 42.56
CA LYS A 3 -51.08 -27.78 41.50
C LYS A 3 -51.39 -26.42 40.83
N PRO A 4 -50.39 -25.61 40.46
CA PRO A 4 -50.63 -24.43 39.63
C PRO A 4 -50.72 -24.81 38.14
N ARG A 5 -51.66 -24.18 37.44
CA ARG A 5 -51.86 -24.26 35.98
C ARG A 5 -51.05 -23.17 35.28
N PHE A 6 -50.35 -23.53 34.22
CA PHE A 6 -49.72 -22.62 33.27
C PHE A 6 -50.79 -21.99 32.36
N ILE A 7 -50.69 -20.67 32.14
CA ILE A 7 -51.46 -19.93 31.13
C ILE A 7 -50.44 -19.40 30.11
N VAL A 8 -50.62 -19.77 28.85
CA VAL A 8 -49.89 -19.24 27.69
C VAL A 8 -50.82 -18.28 26.95
N PRO A 9 -50.43 -17.02 26.67
CA PRO A 9 -51.19 -16.18 25.76
C PRO A 9 -50.71 -16.38 24.32
N ILE A 10 -51.64 -16.82 23.48
CA ILE A 10 -51.59 -16.74 22.02
C ILE A 10 -51.92 -15.29 21.64
N ILE A 11 -51.03 -14.61 20.92
CA ILE A 11 -51.37 -13.34 20.25
C ILE A 11 -51.16 -13.49 18.75
N SER A 12 -52.23 -13.10 18.07
CA SER A 12 -52.54 -13.17 16.65
C SER A 12 -51.63 -12.29 15.78
N SER A 13 -51.28 -12.87 14.64
CA SER A 13 -50.89 -12.27 13.37
C SER A 13 -51.65 -10.98 13.01
N ILE A 14 -50.91 -9.96 12.57
CA ILE A 14 -51.41 -8.76 11.89
C ILE A 14 -50.60 -8.52 10.61
N PHE A 15 -51.35 -8.18 9.57
CA PHE A 15 -51.03 -7.91 8.17
C PHE A 15 -49.89 -6.89 7.92
N PHE A 16 -49.08 -7.17 6.89
CA PHE A 16 -48.25 -6.18 6.19
C PHE A 16 -49.03 -5.57 5.01
N PRO A 17 -49.12 -4.24 4.86
CA PRO A 17 -49.49 -3.63 3.59
C PRO A 17 -48.24 -3.33 2.75
N LEU A 18 -48.38 -3.61 1.44
CA LEU A 18 -47.51 -3.15 0.36
C LEU A 18 -47.27 -1.64 0.45
N LEU A 19 -46.01 -1.21 0.35
CA LEU A 19 -45.64 0.18 0.12
C LEU A 19 -45.23 0.36 -1.34
N ALA A 20 -46.09 1.08 -2.06
CA ALA A 20 -45.88 1.51 -3.43
C ALA A 20 -44.80 2.60 -3.51
N VAL A 21 -43.95 2.47 -4.51
CA VAL A 21 -42.95 3.46 -4.93
C VAL A 21 -43.68 4.67 -5.51
N SER A 22 -43.51 5.84 -4.89
CA SER A 22 -43.90 7.13 -5.48
C SER A 22 -42.64 7.95 -5.76
N CYS A 23 -42.41 8.22 -7.05
CA CYS A 23 -41.42 9.16 -7.53
C CYS A 23 -41.87 10.58 -7.13
N VAL A 24 -41.06 11.28 -6.35
CA VAL A 24 -41.24 12.72 -6.11
C VAL A 24 -40.11 13.47 -6.80
N ASN A 25 -40.50 14.16 -7.87
CA ASN A 25 -39.74 15.21 -8.54
C ASN A 25 -39.53 16.38 -7.58
N PHE A 26 -38.29 16.73 -7.29
CA PHE A 26 -37.96 18.05 -6.76
C PHE A 26 -37.58 18.98 -7.93
N GLY A 27 -38.54 19.80 -8.32
CA GLY A 27 -38.30 21.02 -9.08
C GLY A 27 -37.69 22.08 -8.18
N ALA A 28 -36.52 22.59 -8.56
CA ALA A 28 -36.00 23.85 -8.02
C ALA A 28 -36.13 24.92 -9.11
N GLN A 29 -37.18 25.73 -9.00
CA GLN A 29 -37.20 27.08 -9.54
C GLN A 29 -36.24 27.91 -8.69
N ASN A 30 -35.27 28.57 -9.32
CA ASN A 30 -34.81 29.86 -8.81
C ASN A 30 -34.53 30.82 -9.94
N GLN A 31 -35.11 32.00 -9.75
CA GLN A 31 -35.30 33.04 -10.74
C GLN A 31 -34.01 33.75 -11.12
N THR A 32 -34.00 34.12 -12.39
CA THR A 32 -33.24 35.15 -13.09
C THR A 32 -32.86 36.38 -12.27
N LYS A 33 -31.60 36.84 -12.42
CA LYS A 33 -31.25 38.25 -12.66
C LYS A 33 -29.94 38.34 -13.47
N ASN A 34 -30.08 38.76 -14.72
CA ASN A 34 -29.03 39.34 -15.55
C ASN A 34 -28.54 40.67 -14.93
N PRO A 35 -27.30 41.09 -15.20
CA PRO A 35 -27.19 42.16 -16.18
C PRO A 35 -26.12 41.94 -17.26
N GLN A 36 -26.37 42.64 -18.36
CA GLN A 36 -25.66 42.64 -19.63
C GLN A 36 -24.18 43.04 -19.53
N LYS A 37 -23.41 42.40 -20.43
CA LYS A 37 -22.33 42.93 -21.29
C LYS A 37 -21.61 44.21 -20.85
N ASN A 38 -20.29 44.07 -20.73
CA ASN A 38 -19.38 44.96 -21.44
C ASN A 38 -18.24 44.13 -22.06
N ASP A 39 -18.21 44.13 -23.40
CA ASP A 39 -17.08 43.72 -24.20
C ASP A 39 -15.95 44.74 -23.99
N ASN A 40 -14.75 44.27 -23.61
CA ASN A 40 -13.55 45.03 -23.91
C ASN A 40 -12.37 44.10 -24.20
N GLN A 41 -11.81 44.34 -25.38
CA GLN A 41 -10.66 43.70 -25.98
C GLN A 41 -9.40 43.95 -25.13
N ASN A 42 -8.57 42.94 -24.88
CA ASN A 42 -7.18 42.97 -25.33
C ASN A 42 -6.43 41.63 -25.07
N PRO A 43 -5.41 41.32 -25.87
CA PRO A 43 -4.76 40.03 -25.95
C PRO A 43 -3.56 39.96 -25.00
N ASN A 44 -3.35 38.81 -24.36
CA ASN A 44 -2.01 38.35 -24.00
C ASN A 44 -2.02 36.84 -23.80
N LYS A 45 -1.83 36.16 -24.93
CA LYS A 45 -1.60 34.73 -25.04
C LYS A 45 -0.18 34.45 -24.54
N LYS A 46 -0.03 34.14 -23.25
CA LYS A 46 1.22 33.55 -22.73
C LYS A 46 1.33 32.11 -23.22
N THR A 47 2.34 31.89 -24.04
CA THR A 47 2.78 30.61 -24.55
C THR A 47 3.36 29.75 -23.43
N ASP A 48 2.90 28.49 -23.40
CA ASP A 48 3.41 27.40 -22.59
C ASP A 48 4.75 26.92 -23.17
N PRO A 49 5.84 26.76 -22.41
CA PRO A 49 7.11 26.31 -22.94
C PRO A 49 7.06 24.83 -23.33
N SER A 50 7.22 24.64 -24.63
CA SER A 50 7.45 23.42 -25.39
C SER A 50 8.26 22.31 -24.71
N ALA A 51 7.69 21.10 -24.73
CA ALA A 51 8.43 19.84 -24.68
C ALA A 51 9.45 19.75 -25.84
N PRO A 52 10.63 19.15 -25.64
CA PRO A 52 11.64 19.01 -26.69
C PRO A 52 11.16 18.06 -27.80
N LYS A 53 11.25 18.53 -29.04
CA LYS A 53 11.06 17.75 -30.27
C LYS A 53 12.14 16.65 -30.35
N PRO A 54 11.81 15.43 -30.80
CA PRO A 54 12.81 14.40 -31.07
C PRO A 54 13.70 14.79 -32.27
N PRO A 55 14.98 14.41 -32.28
CA PRO A 55 15.90 14.76 -33.35
C PRO A 55 15.52 14.09 -34.68
N ALA A 56 15.73 14.84 -35.75
CA ALA A 56 15.47 14.47 -37.13
C ALA A 56 16.33 13.28 -37.58
N LYS A 57 15.72 12.38 -38.36
CA LYS A 57 16.41 11.33 -39.12
C LYS A 57 17.31 11.99 -40.17
N ASN A 58 18.62 11.74 -40.09
CA ASN A 58 19.52 11.95 -41.21
C ASN A 58 19.63 10.66 -42.04
N PRO A 59 19.49 10.73 -43.38
CA PRO A 59 19.83 9.65 -44.28
C PRO A 59 21.30 9.78 -44.68
N GLY A 60 22.10 8.73 -44.49
CA GLY A 60 23.52 8.74 -44.79
C GLY A 60 24.08 7.35 -44.99
N THR A 61 23.92 6.86 -46.23
CA THR A 61 24.56 5.68 -46.78
C THR A 61 26.07 5.92 -46.92
N GLN A 62 26.90 5.14 -46.22
CA GLN A 62 28.28 4.89 -46.63
C GLN A 62 28.67 3.43 -46.36
N LYS A 63 29.09 2.78 -47.45
CA LYS A 63 29.55 1.39 -47.55
C LYS A 63 31.05 1.36 -47.19
N PRO A 64 31.52 0.48 -46.29
CA PRO A 64 32.96 0.26 -46.12
C PRO A 64 33.49 -0.77 -47.14
N PRO A 65 34.79 -0.70 -47.45
CA PRO A 65 35.42 -1.45 -48.52
C PRO A 65 35.77 -2.89 -48.11
N THR A 66 35.83 -3.73 -49.14
CA THR A 66 36.30 -5.11 -49.16
C THR A 66 37.78 -5.18 -48.80
N THR A 67 38.15 -6.03 -47.84
CA THR A 67 39.54 -6.46 -47.62
C THR A 67 39.62 -7.97 -47.48
N THR A 68 40.64 -8.50 -48.14
CA THR A 68 41.01 -9.86 -48.46
C THR A 68 41.41 -10.71 -47.25
N GLU A 69 41.08 -12.00 -47.33
CA GLU A 69 41.50 -13.07 -46.41
C GLU A 69 43.04 -13.28 -46.41
N PRO A 70 43.58 -13.72 -45.28
CA PRO A 70 44.56 -14.80 -45.28
C PRO A 70 44.08 -16.01 -44.46
N GLY A 71 44.26 -17.19 -45.06
CA GLY A 71 43.77 -18.47 -44.57
C GLY A 71 44.23 -18.86 -43.16
N ILE A 72 43.32 -19.51 -42.44
CA ILE A 72 43.56 -20.17 -41.16
C ILE A 72 43.39 -21.68 -41.37
N THR A 73 44.49 -22.40 -41.20
CA THR A 73 44.55 -23.86 -41.10
C THR A 73 43.79 -24.34 -39.87
N THR A 74 42.84 -25.26 -40.08
CA THR A 74 42.11 -25.98 -39.02
C THR A 74 42.99 -27.07 -38.38
N PRO A 75 43.12 -27.12 -37.04
CA PRO A 75 43.55 -28.32 -36.34
C PRO A 75 42.35 -29.24 -36.03
N PRO A 76 42.59 -30.55 -35.83
CA PRO A 76 41.55 -31.56 -35.77
C PRO A 76 40.72 -31.49 -34.48
N THR A 77 39.42 -31.74 -34.66
CA THR A 77 38.38 -31.84 -33.64
C THR A 77 38.71 -32.94 -32.61
N GLN A 78 39.08 -32.54 -31.40
CA GLN A 78 39.00 -33.42 -30.22
C GLN A 78 37.59 -33.29 -29.61
N THR A 79 36.80 -34.34 -29.75
CA THR A 79 35.54 -34.52 -29.01
C THR A 79 35.86 -34.80 -27.54
N ASN A 80 35.80 -33.76 -26.70
CA ASN A 80 35.74 -33.93 -25.26
C ASN A 80 34.37 -34.50 -24.86
N PRO A 81 34.31 -35.49 -23.94
CA PRO A 81 33.05 -36.01 -23.44
C PRO A 81 32.26 -34.91 -22.74
N THR A 82 30.96 -34.83 -23.06
CA THR A 82 29.97 -33.98 -22.40
C THR A 82 30.08 -34.15 -20.87
N PRO A 83 30.35 -33.07 -20.11
CA PRO A 83 30.33 -33.14 -18.65
C PRO A 83 28.94 -33.60 -18.22
N GLN A 84 28.87 -34.75 -17.53
CA GLN A 84 27.66 -35.14 -16.81
C GLN A 84 27.33 -34.00 -15.83
N PRO A 85 26.07 -33.52 -15.79
CA PRO A 85 25.67 -32.56 -14.79
C PRO A 85 25.95 -33.14 -13.40
N PRO A 86 26.53 -32.36 -12.48
CA PRO A 86 26.82 -32.85 -11.15
C PRO A 86 25.52 -33.37 -10.53
N THR A 87 25.57 -34.62 -10.08
CA THR A 87 24.53 -35.23 -9.26
C THR A 87 24.27 -34.31 -8.08
N THR A 88 23.14 -33.61 -8.09
CA THR A 88 22.69 -32.81 -6.96
C THR A 88 22.29 -33.77 -5.86
N ASN A 89 23.27 -34.11 -5.03
CA ASN A 89 23.04 -34.68 -3.71
C ASN A 89 22.16 -33.70 -2.96
N ASN A 90 20.87 -34.02 -2.89
CA ASN A 90 19.87 -33.32 -2.12
C ASN A 90 20.20 -33.61 -0.64
N PRO A 91 20.81 -32.68 0.13
CA PRO A 91 20.96 -32.89 1.55
C PRO A 91 19.54 -32.79 2.11
N GLY A 92 19.07 -33.85 2.75
CA GLY A 92 17.78 -33.87 3.44
C GLY A 92 17.62 -32.59 4.24
N ASN A 93 16.61 -31.81 3.87
CA ASN A 93 16.28 -30.51 4.45
C ASN A 93 15.71 -30.73 5.86
N ALA A 94 16.60 -30.99 6.82
CA ALA A 94 16.26 -31.32 8.21
C ALA A 94 16.09 -30.09 9.11
N ASN A 95 16.20 -28.87 8.57
CA ASN A 95 16.09 -27.62 9.33
C ASN A 95 15.05 -26.66 8.73
N SER A 96 13.88 -27.17 8.38
CA SER A 96 12.72 -26.29 8.26
C SER A 96 12.45 -25.68 9.65
N PRO A 97 12.43 -24.35 9.81
CA PRO A 97 12.18 -23.71 11.10
C PRO A 97 10.88 -24.27 11.68
N LYS A 98 10.96 -24.76 12.92
CA LYS A 98 9.78 -25.22 13.63
C LYS A 98 8.83 -24.02 13.72
N PRO A 99 7.59 -24.12 13.20
CA PRO A 99 6.61 -23.05 13.37
C PRO A 99 6.55 -22.63 14.84
N ILE A 100 6.28 -21.35 15.11
CA ILE A 100 5.90 -20.92 16.46
C ILE A 100 4.86 -21.93 16.95
N ASP A 101 5.06 -22.44 18.16
CA ASP A 101 4.09 -23.29 18.83
C ASP A 101 2.70 -22.68 18.66
N ASN A 102 1.77 -23.42 18.06
CA ASN A 102 0.42 -22.93 17.79
C ASN A 102 -0.23 -22.36 19.05
N GLN A 103 0.11 -22.87 20.24
CA GLN A 103 -0.36 -22.31 21.50
C GLN A 103 0.17 -20.88 21.76
N ALA A 104 1.48 -20.66 21.57
CA ALA A 104 2.09 -19.34 21.72
C ALA A 104 1.52 -18.33 20.70
N TRP A 105 1.26 -18.78 19.46
CA TRP A 105 0.66 -17.94 18.44
C TRP A 105 -0.78 -17.52 18.78
N GLU A 106 -1.61 -18.46 19.24
CA GLU A 106 -2.98 -18.15 19.67
C GLU A 106 -3.01 -17.29 20.95
N GLN A 107 -2.05 -17.48 21.86
CA GLN A 107 -1.91 -16.59 23.01
C GLN A 107 -1.53 -15.17 22.57
N LEU A 108 -0.58 -15.03 21.64
CA LEU A 108 -0.21 -13.73 21.09
C LEU A 108 -1.41 -13.01 20.46
N LYS A 109 -2.24 -13.73 19.68
CA LYS A 109 -3.49 -13.19 19.12
C LYS A 109 -4.41 -12.63 20.19
N LYS A 110 -4.63 -13.37 21.28
CA LYS A 110 -5.46 -12.93 22.41
C LYS A 110 -4.85 -11.70 23.09
N ASP A 111 -3.54 -11.72 23.31
CA ASP A 111 -2.85 -10.63 23.98
C ASP A 111 -2.97 -9.33 23.20
N ILE A 112 -2.85 -9.37 21.86
CA ILE A 112 -2.92 -8.17 21.02
C ILE A 112 -4.32 -7.73 20.62
N TRP A 113 -5.33 -8.58 20.83
CA TRP A 113 -6.71 -8.26 20.50
C TRP A 113 -7.49 -7.88 21.76
N GLN A 114 -7.46 -6.59 22.10
CA GLN A 114 -8.11 -6.05 23.30
C GLN A 114 -9.03 -4.87 22.90
N PRO A 115 -10.14 -5.13 22.17
CA PRO A 115 -10.97 -4.08 21.55
C PRO A 115 -11.78 -3.26 22.56
N GLU A 116 -11.65 -3.54 23.85
CA GLU A 116 -12.42 -2.88 24.90
C GLU A 116 -11.93 -1.45 25.12
N TYR A 117 -12.86 -0.54 25.39
CA TYR A 117 -12.51 0.82 25.74
C TYR A 117 -11.72 0.84 27.07
N VAL A 118 -10.65 1.61 27.10
CA VAL A 118 -9.87 1.88 28.31
C VAL A 118 -9.76 3.38 28.48
N GLU A 119 -10.13 3.87 29.66
CA GLU A 119 -10.09 5.29 30.00
C GLU A 119 -8.68 5.87 29.84
N GLY A 120 -8.58 7.08 29.28
CA GLY A 120 -7.30 7.75 29.00
C GLY A 120 -6.47 7.13 27.87
N LYS A 121 -6.96 6.07 27.22
CA LYS A 121 -6.32 5.43 26.07
C LYS A 121 -7.13 5.61 24.79
N THR A 122 -6.59 5.09 23.70
CA THR A 122 -7.27 4.98 22.41
C THR A 122 -6.90 3.66 21.74
N HIS A 123 -7.41 3.42 20.53
CA HIS A 123 -7.00 2.33 19.66
C HIS A 123 -6.58 2.90 18.32
N PHE A 124 -5.98 2.07 17.48
CA PHE A 124 -5.91 2.37 16.06
C PHE A 124 -7.33 2.41 15.49
N VAL A 125 -7.65 3.47 14.75
CA VAL A 125 -8.92 3.61 14.02
C VAL A 125 -9.07 2.45 13.03
N ARG A 126 -8.00 2.19 12.27
CA ARG A 126 -7.86 1.05 11.36
C ARG A 126 -6.81 0.13 11.93
N VAL A 127 -7.17 -1.11 12.17
CA VAL A 127 -6.33 -2.07 12.89
C VAL A 127 -5.14 -2.51 12.03
N PRO A 128 -3.88 -2.36 12.49
CA PRO A 128 -2.71 -2.92 11.82
C PRO A 128 -2.86 -4.42 11.55
N TYR A 129 -2.56 -4.84 10.33
CA TYR A 129 -2.64 -6.23 9.90
C TYR A 129 -1.24 -6.78 9.63
N TYR A 130 -0.99 -8.01 10.07
CA TYR A 130 0.28 -8.70 9.88
C TYR A 130 0.10 -10.02 9.16
N VAL A 131 1.04 -10.33 8.26
CA VAL A 131 1.14 -11.62 7.58
C VAL A 131 2.58 -12.14 7.71
N LYS A 132 2.73 -13.38 8.19
CA LYS A 132 4.00 -14.11 8.18
C LYS A 132 4.15 -14.87 6.87
N LEU A 133 5.21 -14.57 6.12
CA LEU A 133 5.56 -15.23 4.87
C LEU A 133 6.84 -16.05 5.05
N HIS A 134 6.82 -17.30 4.63
CA HIS A 134 7.97 -18.18 4.65
C HIS A 134 8.68 -18.11 3.31
N LEU A 135 9.97 -17.81 3.33
CA LEU A 135 10.78 -17.72 2.13
C LEU A 135 11.13 -19.13 1.65
N ASN A 136 10.60 -19.50 0.48
CA ASN A 136 10.68 -20.87 -0.02
C ASN A 136 12.14 -21.33 -0.13
N ASN A 137 12.40 -22.58 0.30
CA ASN A 137 13.71 -23.25 0.23
C ASN A 137 14.84 -22.63 1.08
N THR A 138 14.54 -21.76 2.05
CA THR A 138 15.59 -21.11 2.87
C THR A 138 15.44 -21.32 4.37
N GLY A 139 14.26 -21.74 4.83
CA GLY A 139 13.92 -21.76 6.25
C GLY A 139 13.86 -20.36 6.88
N LYS A 140 13.78 -19.29 6.09
CA LYS A 140 13.64 -17.91 6.56
C LYS A 140 12.21 -17.41 6.50
N THR A 141 11.95 -16.36 7.25
CA THR A 141 10.62 -15.77 7.42
C THR A 141 10.68 -14.25 7.32
N ILE A 142 9.65 -13.70 6.67
CA ILE A 142 9.42 -12.26 6.57
C ILE A 142 8.03 -11.96 7.13
N GLY A 143 7.98 -11.13 8.16
CA GLY A 143 6.74 -10.57 8.70
C GLY A 143 6.40 -9.24 8.04
N LEU A 144 5.18 -9.10 7.49
CA LEU A 144 4.70 -7.86 6.86
C LEU A 144 3.55 -7.26 7.67
N TRP A 145 3.81 -6.15 8.35
CA TRP A 145 2.79 -5.28 8.93
C TRP A 145 2.32 -4.25 7.89
N ALA A 146 1.01 -4.00 7.85
CA ALA A 146 0.46 -2.93 7.06
C ALA A 146 -0.73 -2.25 7.72
N ASN A 147 -0.82 -0.94 7.50
CA ASN A 147 -1.83 -0.13 8.16
C ASN A 147 -2.09 1.21 7.44
N HIS A 148 -3.20 1.84 7.79
CA HIS A 148 -3.58 3.19 7.36
C HIS A 148 -3.93 4.01 8.60
N LEU A 149 -3.08 4.96 8.97
CA LEU A 149 -3.30 5.91 10.05
C LEU A 149 -3.93 7.13 9.42
N ASP A 150 -5.21 7.31 9.60
CA ASP A 150 -5.90 8.51 9.14
C ASP A 150 -7.02 8.80 10.12
N SER A 151 -6.97 9.95 10.77
CA SER A 151 -7.94 10.33 11.78
C SER A 151 -9.16 11.00 11.11
N PRO A 152 -10.30 11.07 11.81
CA PRO A 152 -11.63 11.05 11.20
C PRO A 152 -11.97 12.22 10.29
N ASP A 153 -12.89 11.92 9.37
CA ASP A 153 -13.82 12.80 8.63
C ASP A 153 -14.57 13.86 9.48
N ASN A 154 -14.25 13.96 10.77
CA ASN A 154 -14.89 14.94 11.62
C ASN A 154 -14.46 16.34 11.21
N LYS A 155 -15.49 17.13 10.91
CA LYS A 155 -15.44 18.54 10.53
C LYS A 155 -14.32 19.27 11.28
N LYS A 156 -13.51 20.04 10.55
CA LYS A 156 -12.47 20.95 11.08
C LYS A 156 -12.84 21.47 12.49
N GLY A 157 -12.13 21.00 13.52
CA GLY A 157 -12.25 21.52 14.89
C GLY A 157 -12.66 20.55 16.00
N SER A 158 -12.92 19.26 15.72
CA SER A 158 -13.32 18.31 16.78
C SER A 158 -12.21 17.38 17.29
N GLU A 159 -11.13 17.17 16.52
CA GLU A 159 -10.02 16.36 17.00
C GLU A 159 -9.15 17.20 17.95
N PRO A 160 -8.86 16.71 19.16
CA PRO A 160 -8.02 17.46 20.10
C PRO A 160 -6.58 17.55 19.59
N TYR A 161 -5.88 18.57 20.08
CA TYR A 161 -4.48 18.74 19.78
C TYR A 161 -3.62 17.72 20.55
N PRO A 162 -2.41 17.41 20.04
CA PRO A 162 -1.44 16.60 20.76
C PRO A 162 -1.07 17.20 22.11
N SER A 163 -0.79 16.37 23.13
CA SER A 163 -0.53 16.80 24.51
C SER A 163 0.51 17.94 24.62
N GLN A 164 0.38 18.79 25.66
CA GLN A 164 1.31 19.89 25.91
C GLN A 164 2.78 19.42 26.05
N SER A 165 3.00 18.22 26.58
CA SER A 165 4.35 17.62 26.66
C SER A 165 5.00 17.48 25.28
N LEU A 166 4.26 17.02 24.27
CA LEU A 166 4.75 16.94 22.89
C LEU A 166 4.87 18.32 22.26
N LYS A 167 3.93 19.24 22.52
CA LYS A 167 3.99 20.62 22.01
C LYS A 167 5.25 21.36 22.48
N SER A 168 5.62 21.18 23.75
CA SER A 168 6.82 21.78 24.33
C SER A 168 8.11 21.27 23.68
N LYS A 169 8.13 19.99 23.27
CA LYS A 169 9.27 19.36 22.58
C LYS A 169 9.29 19.69 21.09
N TYR A 170 8.12 19.85 20.47
CA TYR A 170 7.95 19.90 19.03
C TYR A 170 6.88 20.93 18.60
N SER A 171 7.30 22.16 18.31
CA SER A 171 6.36 23.27 18.03
C SER A 171 5.43 23.04 16.83
N SER A 172 5.85 22.31 15.79
CA SER A 172 5.03 22.08 14.59
C SER A 172 3.94 21.01 14.76
N ILE A 173 3.94 20.30 15.90
CA ILE A 173 3.00 19.20 16.18
C ILE A 173 1.54 19.67 16.20
N ASN A 174 1.30 20.96 16.46
CA ASN A 174 -0.02 21.60 16.47
C ASN A 174 -0.80 21.49 15.14
N SER A 175 -0.13 21.09 14.05
CA SER A 175 -0.82 20.83 12.80
C SER A 175 -1.26 19.38 12.61
N GLN A 176 -0.97 18.50 13.55
CA GLN A 176 -1.38 17.10 13.54
C GLN A 176 -2.49 16.91 14.57
N GLY A 177 -3.39 15.97 14.34
CA GLY A 177 -4.36 15.52 15.32
C GLY A 177 -3.72 14.61 16.37
N ALA A 178 -4.26 14.61 17.60
CA ALA A 178 -3.77 13.75 18.67
C ALA A 178 -3.90 12.26 18.35
N GLN A 179 -4.92 11.84 17.59
CA GLN A 179 -5.14 10.44 17.22
C GLN A 179 -4.02 9.96 16.29
N GLU A 180 -3.73 10.70 15.23
CA GLU A 180 -2.69 10.36 14.24
C GLU A 180 -1.31 10.24 14.91
N VAL A 181 -1.01 11.18 15.81
CA VAL A 181 0.23 11.14 16.61
C VAL A 181 0.26 9.92 17.52
N SER A 182 -0.85 9.58 18.15
CA SER A 182 -0.93 8.42 19.06
C SER A 182 -0.70 7.12 18.33
N GLU A 183 -1.38 6.93 17.20
CA GLU A 183 -1.23 5.75 16.35
C GLU A 183 0.19 5.63 15.80
N PHE A 184 0.76 6.74 15.30
CA PHE A 184 2.10 6.73 14.74
C PHE A 184 3.14 6.33 15.78
N LEU A 185 3.09 6.92 16.98
CA LEU A 185 4.01 6.57 18.07
C LEU A 185 3.82 5.13 18.57
N ALA A 186 2.60 4.60 18.51
CA ALA A 186 2.31 3.22 18.88
C ALA A 186 2.83 2.18 17.87
N LEU A 187 3.24 2.58 16.65
CA LEU A 187 3.87 1.67 15.70
C LEU A 187 5.13 1.00 16.26
N LYS A 188 5.80 1.62 17.26
CA LYS A 188 6.89 0.98 18.01
C LYS A 188 6.44 -0.33 18.67
N GLU A 189 5.29 -0.33 19.34
CA GLU A 189 4.75 -1.52 20.00
C GLU A 189 4.26 -2.57 18.99
N VAL A 190 3.67 -2.11 17.87
CA VAL A 190 3.25 -3.00 16.77
C VAL A 190 4.47 -3.74 16.19
N MET A 191 5.53 -3.01 15.84
CA MET A 191 6.75 -3.57 15.24
C MET A 191 7.50 -4.51 16.19
N LEU A 192 7.49 -4.23 17.50
CA LEU A 192 8.16 -5.05 18.51
C LEU A 192 7.31 -6.24 19.01
N THR A 193 6.16 -6.50 18.37
CA THR A 193 5.36 -7.71 18.64
C THR A 193 6.23 -8.95 18.40
N PRO A 194 6.31 -9.91 19.35
CA PRO A 194 7.26 -11.03 19.29
C PRO A 194 6.80 -12.13 18.31
N THR A 195 6.93 -11.86 17.01
CA THR A 195 6.52 -12.76 15.93
C THR A 195 7.60 -13.74 15.47
N ASN A 196 8.79 -13.68 16.07
CA ASN A 196 9.97 -14.51 15.77
C ASN A 196 10.24 -14.63 14.25
N ASP A 197 10.23 -13.50 13.54
CA ASP A 197 10.62 -13.44 12.13
C ASP A 197 12.10 -13.09 11.97
N ASP A 198 12.73 -13.59 10.91
CA ASP A 198 14.10 -13.21 10.54
C ASP A 198 14.16 -11.75 10.03
N PHE A 199 13.09 -11.29 9.38
CA PHE A 199 12.92 -9.91 8.93
C PHE A 199 11.48 -9.45 9.14
N ILE A 200 11.29 -8.27 9.73
CA ILE A 200 9.96 -7.66 9.90
C ILE A 200 9.94 -6.34 9.14
N ILE A 201 8.88 -6.08 8.38
CA ILE A 201 8.70 -4.82 7.67
C ILE A 201 7.30 -4.29 7.88
N TYR A 202 7.21 -2.98 8.11
CA TYR A 202 5.97 -2.21 8.09
C TYR A 202 5.90 -1.36 6.84
N GLY A 203 4.72 -1.30 6.23
CA GLY A 203 4.37 -0.31 5.22
C GLY A 203 2.98 0.24 5.48
N GLY A 204 2.83 1.56 5.52
CA GLY A 204 1.53 2.15 5.78
C GLY A 204 1.44 3.62 5.45
N ASP A 205 0.24 4.07 5.09
CA ASP A 205 -0.11 5.47 5.04
C ASP A 205 -0.27 5.96 6.48
N THR A 206 0.53 6.94 6.89
CA THR A 206 0.58 7.39 8.29
C THR A 206 -0.15 8.70 8.54
N ASN A 207 -0.58 9.39 7.49
CA ASN A 207 -1.06 10.79 7.49
C ASN A 207 -0.17 11.80 8.28
N ILE A 208 1.04 11.40 8.70
CA ILE A 208 1.99 12.28 9.38
C ILE A 208 2.56 13.26 8.37
N LYS A 209 2.23 14.53 8.58
CA LYS A 209 2.67 15.65 7.73
C LYS A 209 4.18 15.73 7.71
N ASN A 210 4.74 16.17 6.58
CA ASN A 210 6.19 16.16 6.36
C ASN A 210 6.97 16.89 7.47
N LYS A 211 6.45 18.04 7.91
CA LYS A 211 7.06 18.83 8.99
C LYS A 211 7.06 18.14 10.36
N ASN A 212 6.25 17.09 10.54
CA ASN A 212 6.14 16.30 11.76
C ASN A 212 6.88 14.96 11.68
N TYR A 213 7.63 14.70 10.61
CA TYR A 213 8.35 13.44 10.46
C TYR A 213 9.40 13.19 11.55
N PHE A 214 9.87 14.22 12.26
CA PHE A 214 10.78 14.05 13.40
C PHE A 214 10.24 13.08 14.47
N LEU A 215 8.91 12.86 14.55
CA LEU A 215 8.29 11.90 15.46
C LEU A 215 8.83 10.48 15.26
N ILE A 216 9.34 10.15 14.06
CA ILE A 216 9.96 8.85 13.77
C ILE A 216 11.08 8.54 14.78
N LYS A 217 11.78 9.56 15.29
CA LYS A 217 12.86 9.40 16.27
C LYS A 217 12.36 8.75 17.57
N GLU A 218 11.11 8.98 17.97
CA GLU A 218 10.53 8.33 19.16
C GLU A 218 10.34 6.81 18.96
N ILE A 219 10.14 6.38 17.71
CA ILE A 219 9.99 4.97 17.32
C ILE A 219 11.36 4.29 17.24
N LEU A 220 12.33 4.94 16.57
CA LEU A 220 13.65 4.37 16.30
C LEU A 220 14.62 4.46 17.49
N ASN A 221 14.46 5.45 18.38
CA ASN A 221 15.37 5.60 19.51
C ASN A 221 15.24 4.43 20.48
N ASN A 222 16.40 3.87 20.86
CA ASN A 222 16.54 2.73 21.77
C ASN A 222 15.78 1.48 21.30
N THR A 223 15.68 1.28 19.99
CA THR A 223 15.12 0.06 19.38
C THR A 223 16.05 -0.46 18.28
N ASN A 224 15.77 -1.67 17.80
CA ASN A 224 16.35 -2.24 16.58
C ASN A 224 15.50 -1.91 15.33
N ILE A 225 14.54 -0.98 15.43
CA ILE A 225 13.73 -0.56 14.29
C ILE A 225 14.55 0.43 13.47
N GLU A 226 14.58 0.18 12.17
CA GLU A 226 15.23 1.02 11.18
C GLU A 226 14.16 1.59 10.22
N SER A 227 14.44 2.72 9.58
CA SER A 227 13.55 3.30 8.56
C SER A 227 14.26 3.31 7.22
N ILE A 228 13.48 3.02 6.17
CA ILE A 228 13.95 3.17 4.78
C ILE A 228 14.25 4.64 4.46
N LEU A 229 13.58 5.58 5.13
CA LEU A 229 13.79 7.00 4.97
C LEU A 229 14.85 7.52 5.95
N SER A 230 15.73 8.40 5.48
CA SER A 230 16.74 9.03 6.32
C SER A 230 16.11 9.92 7.39
N ILE A 231 16.51 9.70 8.65
CA ILE A 231 16.09 10.52 9.81
C ILE A 231 17.05 11.66 10.14
N LYS A 232 18.21 11.69 9.47
CA LYS A 232 19.23 12.74 9.63
C LYS A 232 18.82 14.02 8.91
N GLU A 233 17.96 13.91 7.93
CA GLU A 233 17.52 15.02 7.10
C GLU A 233 16.29 15.72 7.67
N ASN A 234 16.28 17.05 7.62
CA ASN A 234 15.09 17.82 7.93
C ASN A 234 14.09 17.72 6.76
N LEU A 235 13.13 16.80 6.87
CA LEU A 235 12.10 16.58 5.84
C LEU A 235 11.00 17.65 5.80
N ALA A 236 11.10 18.72 6.59
CA ALA A 236 10.13 19.83 6.53
C ALA A 236 10.31 20.69 5.25
N ASN A 237 11.51 20.74 4.67
CA ASN A 237 11.79 21.55 3.48
C ASN A 237 11.66 20.73 2.19
N LYS A 238 10.51 20.86 1.50
CA LYS A 238 10.19 20.15 0.25
C LYS A 238 11.23 20.31 -0.86
N THR A 239 11.79 21.51 -0.99
CA THR A 239 12.78 21.84 -2.01
C THR A 239 14.10 21.13 -1.76
N LYS A 240 14.46 20.90 -0.49
CA LYS A 240 15.74 20.27 -0.11
C LYS A 240 15.82 18.79 -0.47
N TYR A 241 14.70 18.08 -0.52
CA TYR A 241 14.66 16.65 -0.86
C TYR A 241 14.02 16.36 -2.23
N ASN A 242 13.87 17.35 -3.11
CA ASN A 242 13.40 17.18 -4.50
C ASN A 242 12.11 16.33 -4.64
N GLU A 243 11.21 16.41 -3.65
CA GLU A 243 9.99 15.62 -3.54
C GLU A 243 10.19 14.08 -3.54
N THR A 244 11.42 13.63 -3.35
CA THR A 244 11.83 12.23 -3.42
C THR A 244 10.93 11.31 -2.60
N PHE A 245 10.51 11.75 -1.42
CA PHE A 245 9.71 10.95 -0.50
C PHE A 245 8.21 11.30 -0.51
N LEU A 246 7.72 12.21 -1.37
CA LEU A 246 6.28 12.52 -1.44
C LEU A 246 5.50 11.38 -2.10
N THR A 247 4.48 10.85 -1.47
CA THR A 247 3.76 9.65 -1.93
C THR A 247 2.29 9.92 -2.23
N SER A 248 1.67 10.90 -1.56
CA SER A 248 0.31 11.35 -1.85
C SER A 248 0.26 12.30 -3.05
N LEU A 249 -0.80 12.21 -3.84
CA LEU A 249 -1.05 12.92 -5.09
C LEU A 249 -1.81 14.23 -4.83
N GLY A 250 -1.28 15.32 -5.36
CA GLY A 250 -1.91 16.63 -5.40
C GLY A 250 -2.95 16.77 -6.52
N THR A 251 -3.67 17.90 -6.50
CA THR A 251 -4.75 18.21 -7.45
C THR A 251 -4.25 18.75 -8.79
N LYS A 252 -2.94 18.93 -8.98
CA LYS A 252 -2.34 19.53 -10.18
C LYS A 252 -1.32 18.61 -10.87
N GLY A 253 -1.46 17.29 -10.70
CA GLY A 253 -0.54 16.31 -11.29
C GLY A 253 0.86 16.30 -10.65
N ASN A 254 0.94 16.72 -9.39
CA ASN A 254 2.16 16.71 -8.58
C ASN A 254 1.98 15.79 -7.37
N TYR A 255 3.06 15.54 -6.62
CA TYR A 255 2.97 14.93 -5.30
C TYR A 255 2.91 16.00 -4.21
N SER A 256 2.23 15.72 -3.10
CA SER A 256 1.89 16.70 -2.07
C SER A 256 2.53 16.39 -0.70
N HIS A 257 2.41 15.15 -0.23
CA HIS A 257 2.78 14.75 1.14
C HIS A 257 3.48 13.38 1.16
N GLN A 258 4.35 13.15 2.14
CA GLN A 258 5.11 11.89 2.32
C GLN A 258 4.38 10.91 3.24
N TYR A 259 3.07 10.72 3.09
CA TYR A 259 2.31 10.05 4.13
C TYR A 259 2.68 8.56 4.30
N ASP A 260 3.04 7.87 3.23
CA ASP A 260 3.43 6.47 3.27
C ASP A 260 4.84 6.29 3.83
N LYS A 261 4.99 5.44 4.84
CA LYS A 261 6.26 5.13 5.51
C LYS A 261 6.56 3.65 5.43
N MET A 262 7.85 3.33 5.36
CA MET A 262 8.34 1.97 5.57
C MET A 262 9.42 1.94 6.65
N MET A 263 9.29 0.96 7.54
CA MET A 263 10.19 0.67 8.65
C MET A 263 10.47 -0.82 8.69
N PHE A 264 11.59 -1.25 9.25
CA PHE A 264 11.92 -2.65 9.33
C PHE A 264 12.71 -3.00 10.59
N ILE A 265 12.69 -4.27 10.96
CA ILE A 265 13.61 -4.89 11.91
C ILE A 265 14.30 -6.03 11.17
N ASN A 266 15.64 -5.99 11.15
CA ASN A 266 16.45 -7.03 10.53
C ASN A 266 17.11 -7.89 11.61
N ASN A 267 16.46 -9.00 11.98
CA ASN A 267 16.97 -9.93 12.98
C ASN A 267 18.04 -10.87 12.39
N ASP A 268 18.15 -10.97 11.06
CA ASP A 268 19.18 -11.73 10.35
C ASP A 268 19.92 -10.87 9.31
N LYS A 269 20.81 -10.01 9.82
CA LYS A 269 21.61 -9.08 9.02
C LYS A 269 22.57 -9.76 8.04
N ASN A 270 22.85 -11.05 8.21
CA ASN A 270 23.72 -11.80 7.31
C ASN A 270 22.98 -12.28 6.05
N SER A 271 21.65 -12.43 6.14
CA SER A 271 20.82 -12.93 5.04
C SER A 271 20.04 -11.85 4.33
N PHE A 272 19.70 -10.74 5.00
CA PHE A 272 18.88 -9.68 4.43
C PHE A 272 19.63 -8.35 4.43
N ASN A 273 19.69 -7.72 3.26
CA ASN A 273 20.24 -6.38 3.07
C ASN A 273 19.18 -5.47 2.41
N PRO A 274 18.39 -4.72 3.20
CA PRO A 274 17.38 -3.82 2.65
C PRO A 274 18.04 -2.61 1.98
N THR A 275 17.56 -2.28 0.79
CA THR A 275 18.08 -1.18 -0.04
C THR A 275 16.94 -0.29 -0.53
N ILE A 276 17.19 1.03 -0.54
CA ILE A 276 16.31 1.98 -1.21
C ILE A 276 16.41 1.74 -2.71
N VAL A 277 15.26 1.55 -3.36
CA VAL A 277 15.24 1.43 -4.82
C VAL A 277 15.42 2.81 -5.42
N GLU A 278 16.61 3.02 -5.98
CA GLU A 278 16.95 4.18 -6.77
C GLU A 278 16.26 4.11 -8.14
N ASN A 279 15.62 5.19 -8.53
CA ASN A 279 15.13 5.39 -9.88
C ASN A 279 15.34 6.86 -10.27
N ASN A 280 15.52 7.16 -11.55
CA ASN A 280 15.95 8.49 -12.03
C ASN A 280 14.91 9.62 -11.77
N HIS A 281 13.82 9.33 -11.07
CA HIS A 281 12.70 10.24 -10.90
C HIS A 281 12.34 10.48 -9.43
N LYS A 282 12.10 9.41 -8.66
CA LYS A 282 11.70 9.44 -7.24
C LYS A 282 12.05 8.08 -6.60
N PRO A 283 13.17 7.93 -5.87
CA PRO A 283 13.43 6.68 -5.16
C PRO A 283 12.32 6.37 -4.16
N PHE A 284 12.26 5.13 -3.68
CA PHE A 284 11.28 4.63 -2.70
C PHE A 284 9.83 4.46 -3.20
N LYS A 285 9.47 4.92 -4.40
CA LYS A 285 8.11 4.77 -4.94
C LYS A 285 8.05 4.52 -6.45
N ILE A 286 6.91 4.02 -6.90
CA ILE A 286 6.55 3.97 -8.33
C ILE A 286 5.90 5.30 -8.72
N ASN A 287 6.36 5.92 -9.81
CA ASN A 287 5.72 7.13 -10.31
C ASN A 287 4.42 6.76 -11.02
N ILE A 288 3.32 6.87 -10.30
CA ILE A 288 2.01 6.42 -10.76
C ILE A 288 1.47 7.26 -11.92
N PHE A 289 1.79 8.56 -12.02
CA PHE A 289 1.40 9.35 -13.20
C PHE A 289 2.00 8.79 -14.48
N ARG A 290 3.30 8.44 -14.43
CA ARG A 290 4.00 7.81 -15.56
C ARG A 290 3.60 6.36 -15.79
N THR A 291 3.10 5.69 -14.77
CA THR A 291 2.55 4.34 -14.92
C THR A 291 1.42 4.33 -15.95
N PHE A 292 0.57 5.34 -15.97
CA PHE A 292 -0.54 5.39 -16.92
C PHE A 292 -0.16 5.91 -18.31
N ASP A 293 0.99 6.59 -18.42
CA ASP A 293 1.55 7.00 -19.71
C ASP A 293 2.28 5.85 -20.42
N HIS A 294 2.88 4.95 -19.65
CA HIS A 294 3.90 4.04 -20.17
C HIS A 294 3.70 2.56 -19.86
N ILE A 295 2.93 2.23 -18.81
CA ILE A 295 2.80 0.85 -18.32
C ILE A 295 1.43 0.29 -18.69
N ILE A 296 0.37 1.07 -18.48
CA ILE A 296 -0.98 0.75 -18.92
C ILE A 296 -1.72 2.01 -19.34
N SER A 297 -2.08 2.10 -20.61
CA SER A 297 -2.76 3.27 -21.16
C SER A 297 -4.18 3.41 -20.62
N LYS A 298 -4.68 4.65 -20.61
CA LYS A 298 -6.07 4.98 -20.28
C LYS A 298 -7.07 4.22 -21.17
N GLN A 299 -6.72 3.98 -22.43
CA GLN A 299 -7.51 3.22 -23.38
C GLN A 299 -7.63 1.75 -22.95
N GLU A 300 -6.52 1.13 -22.52
CA GLU A 300 -6.49 -0.27 -22.04
C GLU A 300 -7.30 -0.48 -20.75
N LEU A 301 -7.37 0.53 -19.88
CA LEU A 301 -8.16 0.47 -18.64
C LEU A 301 -9.67 0.53 -18.90
N ASN A 302 -10.07 1.11 -20.03
CA ASN A 302 -11.46 1.26 -20.44
C ASN A 302 -12.37 1.81 -19.32
N PHE A 303 -12.00 2.93 -18.70
CA PHE A 303 -12.86 3.62 -17.74
C PHE A 303 -14.20 4.08 -18.36
N SER A 304 -15.18 4.41 -17.50
CA SER A 304 -16.42 5.06 -17.92
C SER A 304 -16.15 6.38 -18.67
N TYR A 305 -17.08 6.80 -19.55
CA TYR A 305 -16.93 8.02 -20.37
C TYR A 305 -16.64 9.27 -19.53
N ASN A 306 -17.33 9.42 -18.39
CA ASN A 306 -17.15 10.56 -17.48
C ASN A 306 -15.77 10.59 -16.81
N ALA A 307 -15.13 9.44 -16.63
CA ALA A 307 -13.74 9.39 -16.15
C ALA A 307 -12.75 9.69 -17.28
N LYS A 308 -13.08 9.30 -18.53
CA LYS A 308 -12.23 9.55 -19.70
C LYS A 308 -12.09 11.03 -20.07
N SER A 309 -13.10 11.85 -19.80
CA SER A 309 -13.07 13.30 -20.08
C SER A 309 -12.22 14.12 -19.10
N LYS A 310 -11.80 13.53 -17.96
CA LYS A 310 -10.96 14.20 -16.97
C LYS A 310 -9.48 14.17 -17.39
N PRO A 311 -8.67 15.18 -16.98
CA PRO A 311 -7.21 15.11 -17.05
C PRO A 311 -6.70 13.86 -16.34
N ASP A 312 -5.62 13.26 -16.87
CA ASP A 312 -5.17 11.94 -16.41
C ASP A 312 -4.82 11.94 -14.92
N TYR A 313 -4.14 12.97 -14.42
CA TYR A 313 -3.84 13.08 -12.99
C TYR A 313 -5.09 13.06 -12.10
N SER A 314 -6.19 13.68 -12.56
CA SER A 314 -7.44 13.76 -11.81
C SER A 314 -8.17 12.43 -11.81
N MET A 315 -8.17 11.75 -12.96
CA MET A 315 -8.70 10.40 -13.09
C MET A 315 -7.92 9.43 -12.20
N ILE A 316 -6.58 9.39 -12.30
CA ILE A 316 -5.71 8.50 -11.52
C ILE A 316 -5.99 8.70 -10.02
N ARG A 317 -5.90 9.96 -9.57
CA ARG A 317 -6.13 10.33 -8.18
C ARG A 317 -7.50 9.90 -7.65
N SER A 318 -8.57 10.09 -8.44
CA SER A 318 -9.95 9.85 -7.97
C SER A 318 -10.51 8.47 -8.25
N LYS A 319 -9.89 7.70 -9.16
CA LYS A 319 -10.41 6.39 -9.60
C LYS A 319 -9.49 5.23 -9.32
N ILE A 320 -8.22 5.49 -9.04
CA ILE A 320 -7.22 4.43 -8.83
C ILE A 320 -6.69 4.53 -7.42
N SER A 321 -5.96 5.60 -7.14
CA SER A 321 -5.43 5.91 -5.82
C SER A 321 -4.91 7.34 -5.84
N ASP A 322 -5.06 8.05 -4.73
CA ASP A 322 -4.37 9.31 -4.48
C ASP A 322 -3.02 9.12 -3.77
N HIS A 323 -2.49 7.90 -3.75
CA HIS A 323 -1.17 7.55 -3.28
C HIS A 323 -0.39 6.74 -4.33
N ALA A 324 0.92 6.85 -4.30
CA ALA A 324 1.80 5.98 -5.07
C ALA A 324 2.20 4.74 -4.27
N PRO A 325 2.38 3.58 -4.92
CA PRO A 325 2.97 2.42 -4.28
C PRO A 325 4.39 2.76 -3.81
N VAL A 326 4.67 2.50 -2.53
CA VAL A 326 6.01 2.57 -1.95
C VAL A 326 6.63 1.18 -1.89
N LEU A 327 7.95 1.12 -1.99
CA LEU A 327 8.65 -0.15 -2.07
C LEU A 327 10.07 -0.08 -1.52
N THR A 328 10.55 -1.26 -1.11
CA THR A 328 11.95 -1.52 -0.81
C THR A 328 12.36 -2.82 -1.50
N ASP A 329 13.62 -2.86 -1.89
CA ASP A 329 14.29 -4.09 -2.31
C ASP A 329 15.07 -4.65 -1.12
N ILE A 330 15.11 -5.97 -1.00
CA ILE A 330 15.85 -6.69 0.03
C ILE A 330 16.75 -7.68 -0.70
N GLU A 331 18.01 -7.28 -0.87
CA GLU A 331 19.04 -8.16 -1.39
C GLU A 331 19.26 -9.30 -0.41
N ASN A 332 19.46 -10.49 -0.95
CA ASN A 332 19.70 -11.68 -0.16
C ASN A 332 20.67 -12.63 -0.85
N ASN A 333 21.23 -13.54 -0.07
CA ASN A 333 22.17 -14.56 -0.55
C ASN A 333 21.49 -15.86 -1.01
N PHE A 334 20.16 -15.88 -1.09
CA PHE A 334 19.41 -17.07 -1.45
C PHE A 334 19.20 -17.15 -2.96
N ASN A 335 19.26 -18.36 -3.50
CA ASN A 335 18.93 -18.62 -4.90
C ASN A 335 17.41 -18.78 -5.06
N ILE A 336 16.71 -17.64 -5.13
CA ILE A 336 15.24 -17.62 -5.21
C ILE A 336 14.81 -16.99 -6.53
N SER A 337 13.82 -17.62 -7.17
CA SER A 337 13.20 -17.10 -8.39
C SER A 337 12.20 -16.00 -8.05
N THR A 338 12.67 -14.76 -7.98
CA THR A 338 11.87 -13.56 -7.71
C THR A 338 11.18 -13.01 -8.96
N SER A 339 10.09 -12.26 -8.80
CA SER A 339 9.40 -11.55 -9.88
C SER A 339 10.36 -10.60 -10.61
N SER A 340 10.27 -10.52 -11.94
CA SER A 340 11.05 -9.58 -12.75
C SER A 340 10.29 -8.27 -12.98
N VAL A 341 11.02 -7.16 -13.15
CA VAL A 341 10.43 -5.89 -13.57
C VAL A 341 10.21 -5.92 -15.09
N GLY A 342 9.04 -5.47 -15.52
CA GLY A 342 8.71 -5.36 -16.95
C GLY A 342 9.56 -4.32 -17.66
N ASP A 343 9.90 -4.57 -18.93
CA ASP A 343 10.89 -3.78 -19.65
C ASP A 343 10.53 -2.29 -19.75
N LYS A 344 9.24 -1.96 -19.95
CA LYS A 344 8.78 -0.57 -20.01
C LYS A 344 9.07 0.21 -18.71
N LEU A 345 9.01 -0.46 -17.55
CA LEU A 345 9.33 0.17 -16.26
C LEU A 345 10.83 0.40 -16.10
N LYS A 346 11.64 -0.57 -16.54
CA LYS A 346 13.09 -0.44 -16.58
C LYS A 346 13.51 0.72 -17.48
N THR A 347 12.96 0.82 -18.69
CA THR A 347 13.36 1.86 -19.64
C THR A 347 12.81 3.24 -19.28
N ASN A 348 11.53 3.33 -18.89
CA ASN A 348 10.84 4.63 -18.83
C ASN A 348 10.82 5.24 -17.43
N GLN A 349 11.06 4.42 -16.39
CA GLN A 349 11.18 4.90 -15.01
C GLN A 349 12.55 4.59 -14.39
N ASN A 350 13.46 3.91 -15.09
CA ASN A 350 14.69 3.37 -14.51
C ASN A 350 14.43 2.50 -13.26
N LEU A 351 13.31 1.76 -13.25
CA LEU A 351 12.97 0.85 -12.17
C LEU A 351 13.62 -0.50 -12.44
N GLY A 352 14.85 -0.70 -11.95
CA GLY A 352 15.54 -1.98 -11.97
C GLY A 352 15.10 -2.89 -10.81
N LYS A 353 15.50 -4.15 -10.86
CA LYS A 353 15.49 -5.08 -9.71
C LYS A 353 16.61 -6.09 -9.93
N ASN A 354 17.52 -6.18 -8.97
CA ASN A 354 18.68 -7.05 -9.06
C ASN A 354 18.27 -8.54 -8.97
N LYS A 355 19.16 -9.43 -9.36
CA LYS A 355 19.00 -10.87 -9.09
C LYS A 355 19.02 -11.10 -7.58
N ASN A 356 18.36 -12.16 -7.09
CA ASN A 356 18.31 -12.52 -5.67
C ASN A 356 17.85 -11.35 -4.78
N THR A 357 16.85 -10.61 -5.24
CA THR A 357 16.32 -9.44 -4.54
C THR A 357 14.83 -9.62 -4.36
N ILE A 358 14.36 -9.54 -3.13
CA ILE A 358 12.93 -9.58 -2.81
C ILE A 358 12.42 -8.15 -2.83
N ARG A 359 11.34 -7.87 -3.55
CA ARG A 359 10.67 -6.57 -3.57
C ARG A 359 9.39 -6.62 -2.75
N ILE A 360 9.35 -5.82 -1.69
CA ILE A 360 8.19 -5.67 -0.81
C ILE A 360 7.66 -4.25 -0.90
N GLY A 361 6.34 -4.09 -0.92
CA GLY A 361 5.72 -2.76 -0.94
C GLY A 361 4.47 -2.62 -0.09
N HIS A 362 4.00 -1.38 -0.07
CA HIS A 362 2.69 -1.00 0.45
C HIS A 362 2.04 0.00 -0.52
N TRP A 363 0.71 -0.04 -0.60
CA TRP A 363 -0.06 0.93 -1.35
C TRP A 363 -1.43 1.17 -0.72
N ASN A 364 -1.71 2.41 -0.35
CA ASN A 364 -3.08 2.87 -0.12
C ASN A 364 -3.82 2.92 -1.46
N ILE A 365 -4.87 2.12 -1.65
CA ILE A 365 -5.60 2.02 -2.91
C ILE A 365 -6.97 2.73 -2.91
N LEU A 366 -7.22 3.64 -1.97
CA LEU A 366 -8.38 4.54 -1.95
C LEU A 366 -9.76 3.85 -2.06
N ASN A 367 -10.40 3.41 -0.98
CA ASN A 367 -11.76 2.83 -0.97
C ASN A 367 -12.02 1.76 -2.05
N TYR A 368 -11.49 0.54 -1.86
CA TYR A 368 -11.65 -0.56 -2.81
C TYR A 368 -12.54 -1.69 -2.29
N SER A 369 -13.53 -2.12 -3.07
CA SER A 369 -14.45 -3.21 -2.71
C SER A 369 -14.39 -4.44 -3.64
N GLY A 370 -13.69 -4.35 -4.77
CA GLY A 370 -13.65 -5.44 -5.77
C GLY A 370 -14.98 -5.72 -6.44
N ASN A 371 -15.70 -4.68 -6.87
CA ASN A 371 -16.94 -4.89 -7.61
C ASN A 371 -16.64 -5.07 -9.11
N ASP A 372 -16.90 -6.25 -9.67
CA ASP A 372 -16.68 -6.52 -11.10
C ASP A 372 -17.83 -6.08 -12.01
N ASP A 373 -18.94 -5.61 -11.45
CA ASP A 373 -20.09 -5.12 -12.24
C ASP A 373 -19.95 -3.63 -12.62
N ASN A 374 -18.95 -2.95 -12.04
CA ASN A 374 -18.68 -1.54 -12.29
C ASN A 374 -17.41 -1.37 -13.13
N GLN A 375 -17.56 -0.75 -14.31
CA GLN A 375 -16.48 -0.47 -15.24
C GLN A 375 -15.28 0.28 -14.61
N ASP A 376 -15.54 1.26 -13.75
CA ASP A 376 -14.46 2.00 -13.06
C ASP A 376 -13.72 1.11 -12.05
N SER A 377 -14.43 0.18 -11.41
CA SER A 377 -13.84 -0.78 -10.46
C SER A 377 -13.03 -1.87 -11.19
N ILE A 378 -13.49 -2.35 -12.34
CA ILE A 378 -12.69 -3.22 -13.22
C ILE A 378 -11.42 -2.49 -13.66
N ALA A 379 -11.54 -1.24 -14.11
CA ALA A 379 -10.41 -0.43 -14.54
C ALA A 379 -9.39 -0.23 -13.40
N LYS A 380 -9.87 0.11 -12.18
CA LYS A 380 -9.04 0.17 -10.99
C LYS A 380 -8.34 -1.15 -10.68
N THR A 381 -9.06 -2.27 -10.74
CA THR A 381 -8.51 -3.61 -10.51
C THR A 381 -7.39 -3.93 -11.51
N LYS A 382 -7.59 -3.65 -12.80
CA LYS A 382 -6.57 -3.81 -13.84
C LYS A 382 -5.36 -2.91 -13.56
N ALA A 383 -5.58 -1.66 -13.21
CA ALA A 383 -4.51 -0.73 -12.87
C ALA A 383 -3.65 -1.23 -11.70
N ILE A 384 -4.30 -1.73 -10.63
CA ILE A 384 -3.62 -2.28 -9.46
C ILE A 384 -2.80 -3.52 -9.86
N THR A 385 -3.44 -4.50 -10.48
CA THR A 385 -2.81 -5.79 -10.81
C THR A 385 -1.68 -5.66 -11.85
N GLU A 386 -1.82 -4.78 -12.84
CA GLU A 386 -0.76 -4.47 -13.80
C GLU A 386 0.42 -3.77 -13.16
N THR A 387 0.17 -2.86 -12.21
CA THR A 387 1.24 -2.21 -11.43
C THR A 387 2.00 -3.24 -10.62
N ILE A 388 1.30 -4.11 -9.89
CA ILE A 388 1.91 -5.18 -9.07
C ILE A 388 2.80 -6.08 -9.94
N LYS A 389 2.23 -6.61 -11.03
CA LYS A 389 2.91 -7.53 -11.95
C LYS A 389 4.13 -6.87 -12.59
N LYS A 390 3.98 -5.69 -13.19
CA LYS A 390 5.04 -5.08 -13.99
C LYS A 390 6.14 -4.46 -13.11
N ALA A 391 5.82 -4.01 -11.90
CA ALA A 391 6.83 -3.52 -10.97
C ALA A 391 7.64 -4.63 -10.29
N GLY A 392 7.28 -5.90 -10.53
CA GLY A 392 8.04 -7.05 -10.03
C GLY A 392 7.97 -7.18 -8.52
N PHE A 393 6.84 -6.85 -7.90
CA PHE A 393 6.63 -7.11 -6.47
C PHE A 393 6.64 -8.62 -6.20
N ASP A 394 7.28 -9.02 -5.10
CA ASP A 394 7.14 -10.37 -4.56
C ASP A 394 6.11 -10.40 -3.44
N ALA A 395 5.94 -9.29 -2.71
CA ALA A 395 4.84 -9.08 -1.79
C ALA A 395 4.43 -7.60 -1.78
N ILE A 396 3.14 -7.31 -1.61
CA ILE A 396 2.63 -5.95 -1.44
C ILE A 396 1.38 -5.96 -0.57
N ALA A 397 1.35 -5.08 0.43
CA ALA A 397 0.16 -4.83 1.21
C ALA A 397 -0.69 -3.70 0.60
N LEU A 398 -2.00 -3.90 0.54
CA LEU A 398 -2.99 -2.96 0.04
C LEU A 398 -3.89 -2.54 1.20
N THR A 399 -3.97 -1.23 1.45
CA THR A 399 -4.83 -0.63 2.47
C THR A 399 -5.98 0.14 1.83
N GLU A 400 -6.97 0.55 2.63
CA GLU A 400 -8.27 1.07 2.17
C GLU A 400 -9.10 0.06 1.36
N ILE A 401 -9.13 -1.20 1.82
CA ILE A 401 -10.17 -2.13 1.39
C ILE A 401 -11.41 -1.82 2.22
N ASN A 402 -12.58 -1.66 1.59
CA ASN A 402 -13.80 -1.35 2.32
C ASN A 402 -14.13 -2.46 3.34
N ASP A 403 -14.72 -2.09 4.48
CA ASP A 403 -15.17 -3.07 5.47
C ASP A 403 -16.11 -4.14 4.86
N GLY A 404 -15.87 -5.39 5.24
CA GLY A 404 -16.57 -6.56 4.71
C GLY A 404 -16.25 -6.92 3.26
N ALA A 405 -15.45 -6.14 2.53
CA ALA A 405 -15.14 -6.36 1.12
C ALA A 405 -13.82 -7.11 0.88
N GLY A 406 -13.09 -7.52 1.92
CA GLY A 406 -11.80 -8.19 1.80
C GLY A 406 -11.80 -9.39 0.86
N GLU A 407 -12.76 -10.31 1.03
CA GLU A 407 -12.87 -11.52 0.21
C GLU A 407 -13.31 -11.22 -1.23
N SER A 408 -14.24 -10.28 -1.45
CA SER A 408 -14.65 -9.89 -2.80
C SER A 408 -13.51 -9.18 -3.54
N ALA A 409 -12.81 -8.26 -2.87
CA ALA A 409 -11.61 -7.60 -3.35
C ALA A 409 -10.53 -8.61 -3.74
N ALA A 410 -10.22 -9.58 -2.88
CA ALA A 410 -9.25 -10.63 -3.17
C ALA A 410 -9.67 -11.47 -4.40
N LYS A 411 -10.92 -11.93 -4.44
CA LYS A 411 -11.45 -12.69 -5.59
C LYS A 411 -11.34 -11.93 -6.89
N THR A 412 -11.66 -10.64 -6.89
CA THR A 412 -11.59 -9.79 -8.08
C THR A 412 -10.15 -9.53 -8.51
N LEU A 413 -9.24 -9.19 -7.58
CA LEU A 413 -7.80 -9.05 -7.88
C LEU A 413 -7.24 -10.34 -8.48
N LYS A 414 -7.60 -11.51 -7.93
CA LYS A 414 -7.12 -12.82 -8.37
C LYS A 414 -7.48 -13.14 -9.83
N LYS A 415 -8.58 -12.60 -10.37
CA LYS A 415 -8.96 -12.78 -11.79
C LYS A 415 -7.96 -12.15 -12.76
N TYR A 416 -7.27 -11.08 -12.35
CA TYR A 416 -6.37 -10.30 -13.21
C TYR A 416 -4.89 -10.49 -12.86
N LEU A 417 -4.59 -11.03 -11.67
CA LEU A 417 -3.23 -11.40 -11.29
C LEU A 417 -2.78 -12.70 -11.96
N PRO A 418 -1.49 -12.85 -12.30
CA PRO A 418 -0.92 -14.14 -12.67
C PRO A 418 -1.16 -15.23 -11.62
N ASN A 419 -1.29 -16.49 -12.05
CA ASN A 419 -1.58 -17.64 -11.18
C ASN A 419 -0.58 -17.89 -10.05
N HIS A 420 0.63 -17.31 -10.13
CA HIS A 420 1.63 -17.41 -9.07
C HIS A 420 1.43 -16.41 -7.93
N TYR A 421 0.54 -15.41 -8.05
CA TYR A 421 0.20 -14.56 -6.92
C TYR A 421 -0.93 -15.16 -6.11
N GLU A 422 -0.78 -15.21 -4.79
CA GLU A 422 -1.82 -15.54 -3.82
C GLU A 422 -2.12 -14.33 -2.93
N ILE A 423 -3.20 -14.41 -2.16
CA ILE A 423 -3.75 -13.28 -1.41
C ILE A 423 -4.10 -13.71 0.01
N ALA A 424 -3.59 -12.98 1.00
CA ALA A 424 -4.01 -13.07 2.39
C ALA A 424 -4.92 -11.88 2.74
N VAL A 425 -6.03 -12.15 3.42
CA VAL A 425 -7.09 -11.17 3.72
C VAL A 425 -7.22 -11.01 5.23
N GLN A 426 -7.23 -9.76 5.71
CA GLN A 426 -7.60 -9.48 7.10
C GLN A 426 -9.07 -9.81 7.33
N GLU A 427 -9.43 -10.57 8.35
CA GLU A 427 -10.85 -10.86 8.63
C GLU A 427 -11.62 -9.61 9.07
N ALA A 428 -12.82 -9.39 8.52
CA ALA A 428 -13.67 -8.23 8.84
C ALA A 428 -14.13 -8.16 10.31
N LYS A 429 -14.08 -9.26 11.07
CA LYS A 429 -14.35 -9.18 12.52
C LYS A 429 -13.28 -8.34 13.25
N TYR A 430 -12.08 -8.23 12.69
CA TYR A 430 -10.97 -7.49 13.27
C TYR A 430 -10.91 -6.01 12.87
N THR A 431 -11.80 -5.55 12.00
CA THR A 431 -11.92 -4.12 11.62
C THR A 431 -12.97 -3.40 12.44
N LYS A 432 -13.73 -4.13 13.26
CA LYS A 432 -14.80 -3.58 14.09
C LYS A 432 -14.25 -2.60 15.11
N ILE A 433 -14.76 -1.38 15.04
CA ILE A 433 -14.52 -0.32 16.01
C ILE A 433 -15.47 -0.52 17.20
N ASN A 434 -14.97 -0.34 18.43
CA ASN A 434 -15.78 -0.39 19.64
C ASN A 434 -16.93 0.64 19.59
N ASP A 435 -18.14 0.23 19.97
CA ASP A 435 -19.34 1.07 19.94
C ASP A 435 -19.18 2.36 20.76
N TYR A 436 -18.37 2.36 21.83
CA TYR A 436 -18.05 3.57 22.58
C TYR A 436 -17.44 4.66 21.68
N TYR A 437 -16.49 4.31 20.81
CA TYR A 437 -15.84 5.28 19.91
C TYR A 437 -16.79 5.78 18.82
N ILE A 438 -17.69 4.92 18.34
CA ILE A 438 -18.73 5.31 17.36
C ILE A 438 -19.76 6.23 18.01
N ASN A 439 -20.26 5.88 19.20
CA ASN A 439 -21.30 6.63 19.90
C ASN A 439 -20.79 7.98 20.40
N SER A 440 -19.53 8.06 20.81
CA SER A 440 -18.86 9.33 21.14
C SER A 440 -18.49 10.16 19.91
N LYS A 441 -18.72 9.64 18.70
CA LYS A 441 -18.30 10.24 17.41
C LYS A 441 -16.80 10.47 17.30
N ARG A 442 -16.02 9.81 18.15
CA ARG A 442 -14.57 9.86 18.08
C ARG A 442 -14.08 9.20 16.80
N PHE A 443 -14.65 8.06 16.45
CA PHE A 443 -14.42 7.37 15.18
C PHE A 443 -15.72 7.26 14.38
N GLY A 444 -15.60 7.27 13.05
CA GLY A 444 -16.70 7.08 12.10
C GLY A 444 -16.75 5.63 11.60
N LYS A 445 -17.96 5.15 11.29
CA LYS A 445 -18.15 3.79 10.73
C LYS A 445 -17.44 3.59 9.39
N LEU A 446 -17.34 4.65 8.58
CA LEU A 446 -16.66 4.61 7.28
C LEU A 446 -15.14 4.43 7.39
N GLN A 447 -14.58 4.54 8.60
CA GLN A 447 -13.16 4.29 8.84
C GLN A 447 -12.86 2.81 9.09
N GLN A 448 -13.88 1.94 9.11
CA GLN A 448 -13.66 0.51 9.13
C GLN A 448 -13.16 0.09 7.73
N GLU A 449 -11.95 -0.43 7.70
CA GLU A 449 -11.28 -0.84 6.47
C GLU A 449 -10.47 -2.10 6.75
N GLN A 450 -10.37 -2.97 5.74
CA GLN A 450 -9.54 -4.16 5.74
C GLN A 450 -8.21 -3.91 5.04
N VAL A 451 -7.26 -4.79 5.30
CA VAL A 451 -5.98 -4.88 4.60
C VAL A 451 -5.90 -6.21 3.85
N ILE A 452 -5.29 -6.17 2.68
CA ILE A 452 -4.98 -7.36 1.88
C ILE A 452 -3.48 -7.42 1.60
N VAL A 453 -2.88 -8.61 1.64
CA VAL A 453 -1.50 -8.84 1.20
C VAL A 453 -1.50 -9.74 -0.04
N VAL A 454 -0.95 -9.24 -1.14
CA VAL A 454 -0.72 -10.01 -2.37
C VAL A 454 0.73 -10.48 -2.37
N TYR A 455 0.98 -11.76 -2.61
CA TYR A 455 2.35 -12.32 -2.57
C TYR A 455 2.58 -13.38 -3.66
N ASN A 456 3.81 -13.45 -4.17
CA ASN A 456 4.24 -14.44 -5.17
C ASN A 456 4.56 -15.77 -4.48
N LYS A 457 3.75 -16.81 -4.75
CA LYS A 457 3.89 -18.14 -4.16
C LYS A 457 5.13 -18.92 -4.59
N ASN A 458 5.80 -18.48 -5.65
CA ASN A 458 7.09 -19.05 -6.03
C ASN A 458 8.21 -18.56 -5.09
N VAL A 459 8.05 -17.37 -4.51
CA VAL A 459 8.98 -16.79 -3.54
C VAL A 459 8.58 -17.17 -2.12
N PHE A 460 7.28 -17.12 -1.81
CA PHE A 460 6.77 -17.28 -0.46
C PHE A 460 5.79 -18.43 -0.31
N SER A 461 5.71 -18.99 0.89
CA SER A 461 4.59 -19.80 1.36
C SER A 461 3.92 -19.13 2.56
N TYR A 462 2.61 -19.30 2.68
CA TYR A 462 1.80 -18.72 3.74
C TYR A 462 1.06 -19.84 4.47
N TYR A 463 1.26 -19.93 5.79
CA TYR A 463 0.68 -21.00 6.62
C TYR A 463 -0.47 -20.50 7.51
N GLY A 464 -1.15 -19.41 7.13
CA GLY A 464 -2.28 -18.89 7.90
C GLY A 464 -1.88 -18.09 9.15
N GLN A 465 -0.59 -17.83 9.35
CA GLN A 465 -0.09 -17.04 10.47
C GLN A 465 -0.24 -15.54 10.18
N ASN A 466 -1.37 -14.99 10.63
CA ASN A 466 -1.68 -13.57 10.57
C ASN A 466 -2.12 -13.04 11.95
N LEU A 467 -2.02 -11.72 12.12
CA LEU A 467 -2.38 -11.00 13.34
C LEU A 467 -3.11 -9.69 13.01
N SER A 468 -3.98 -9.25 13.90
CA SER A 468 -4.64 -7.94 13.86
C SER A 468 -4.39 -7.25 15.20
N TRP A 469 -3.66 -6.13 15.20
CA TRP A 469 -3.18 -5.49 16.43
C TRP A 469 -4.18 -4.44 16.93
N ASN A 470 -4.86 -4.72 18.04
CA ASN A 470 -5.91 -3.85 18.58
C ASN A 470 -5.80 -3.72 20.11
N LYS A 471 -4.58 -3.49 20.62
CA LYS A 471 -4.39 -3.15 22.04
C LYS A 471 -4.69 -1.67 22.28
N PRO A 472 -5.15 -1.28 23.48
CA PRO A 472 -5.24 0.11 23.88
C PRO A 472 -3.87 0.80 23.89
N ILE A 473 -3.73 1.86 23.10
CA ILE A 473 -2.52 2.69 22.99
C ILE A 473 -2.65 3.95 23.83
N LYS A 474 -1.51 4.54 24.19
CA LYS A 474 -1.47 5.85 24.84
C LYS A 474 -2.15 6.89 23.96
N TYR A 475 -3.13 7.61 24.51
CA TYR A 475 -3.75 8.73 23.81
C TYR A 475 -3.03 10.04 24.16
N TRP A 476 -2.30 10.59 23.20
CA TRP A 476 -1.53 11.82 23.38
C TRP A 476 -2.40 13.07 23.19
N THR A 477 -3.53 13.17 23.88
CA THR A 477 -4.37 14.37 23.91
C THR A 477 -3.91 15.34 25.00
N GLU A 478 -4.25 16.64 24.83
CA GLU A 478 -4.20 17.63 25.92
C GLU A 478 -5.17 17.32 27.06
#